data_AF-A0A1F2HRH9-F1
#
_entry.id   AF-A0A1F2HRH9-F1
#
_cell.length_a   1.000
_cell.length_b   1.000
_cell.length_c   1.000
_cell.angle_alpha   90.00
_cell.angle_beta   90.00
_cell.angle_gamma   90.00
#
_symmetry.space_group_name_H-M   'P 1'
#
loop_
_entity.id
_entity.type
_entity.pdbx_description
1 polymer ?
#
loop_
_entity_poly.entity_id
_entity_poly.type
_entity_poly.pdbx_seq_one_letter_code
_entity_poly.pdbx_strand_id
1 'polypeptide(L)'
;MISIVQQIKNSLQNKRFIIFTILFPVVFYVFFIKQLKFVNTDDSGMIALFSAMFGIAGSGLNTFSQKVSKDKDYFRIMDKISPYSYAHYMFDSVLAQTILNILILFSVTLAGVLIGKLNVTGSYLSISSLLLYFGFYYIVIGFLLGTVFNDETLASASMPIFFLFMMLNITPNIMTTLKMPDIIVTIQKFFPGYYYNEVLLHQTPEKFLQACLVITIYVFIAGTITVIVNKLLQINRRD
;
A
#
# COMPACT_ATOMS: atom_id res chain seq x y z
N MET A 1 -4.30 14.92 -23.56
CA MET A 1 -4.63 15.13 -22.14
C MET A 1 -4.69 13.77 -21.47
N ILE A 2 -3.72 13.42 -20.62
CA ILE A 2 -3.72 12.12 -19.92
C ILE A 2 -4.72 12.24 -18.77
N SER A 3 -5.96 11.81 -19.02
CA SER A 3 -7.00 11.75 -17.99
C SER A 3 -6.68 10.65 -16.96
N ILE A 4 -7.23 10.75 -15.75
CA ILE A 4 -7.28 9.70 -14.72
C ILE A 4 -7.62 8.34 -15.35
N VAL A 5 -8.56 8.32 -16.29
CA VAL A 5 -8.99 7.12 -17.03
C VAL A 5 -7.84 6.47 -17.80
N GLN A 6 -6.99 7.28 -18.43
CA GLN A 6 -5.82 6.78 -19.18
C GLN A 6 -4.78 6.18 -18.25
N GLN A 7 -4.57 6.78 -17.08
CA GLN A 7 -3.66 6.25 -16.07
C GLN A 7 -4.10 4.88 -15.55
N ILE A 8 -5.39 4.74 -15.24
CA ILE A 8 -5.99 3.47 -14.80
C ILE A 8 -5.89 2.44 -15.92
N LYS A 9 -6.23 2.82 -17.16
CA LYS A 9 -6.14 1.94 -18.32
C LYS A 9 -4.72 1.44 -18.55
N ASN A 10 -3.70 2.30 -18.45
CA ASN A 10 -2.31 1.91 -18.59
C ASN A 10 -1.87 0.93 -17.49
N SER A 11 -2.28 1.17 -16.24
CA SER A 11 -2.00 0.24 -15.14
C SER A 11 -2.68 -1.11 -15.36
N LEU A 12 -3.95 -1.12 -15.78
CA LEU A 12 -4.70 -2.36 -16.04
C LEU A 12 -4.23 -3.09 -17.32
N GLN A 13 -3.65 -2.40 -18.29
CA GLN A 13 -3.07 -3.07 -19.47
C GLN A 13 -1.70 -3.68 -19.18
N ASN A 14 -1.05 -3.27 -18.10
CA ASN A 14 0.22 -3.84 -17.67
C ASN A 14 0.00 -5.23 -17.05
N LYS A 15 0.30 -6.28 -17.81
CA LYS A 15 0.18 -7.68 -17.37
C LYS A 15 0.95 -7.94 -16.07
N ARG A 16 2.11 -7.31 -15.88
CA ARG A 16 2.90 -7.43 -14.65
C ARG A 16 2.15 -6.84 -13.45
N PHE A 17 1.49 -5.70 -13.63
CA PHE A 17 0.66 -5.09 -12.59
C PHE A 17 -0.53 -5.98 -12.22
N ILE A 18 -1.30 -6.49 -13.18
CA ILE A 18 -2.43 -7.39 -12.88
C ILE A 18 -1.95 -8.62 -12.09
N ILE A 19 -0.87 -9.27 -12.56
CA ILE A 19 -0.38 -10.52 -11.96
C ILE A 19 0.17 -10.28 -10.56
N PHE A 20 1.06 -9.31 -10.37
CA PHE A 20 1.76 -9.14 -9.09
C PHE A 20 1.00 -8.30 -8.07
N THR A 21 0.02 -7.51 -8.49
CA THR A 21 -0.66 -6.57 -7.62
C THR A 21 -2.10 -6.97 -7.31
N ILE A 22 -2.81 -7.62 -8.26
CA ILE A 22 -4.19 -8.08 -8.06
C ILE A 22 -4.23 -9.59 -7.83
N LEU A 23 -3.61 -10.38 -8.72
CA LEU A 23 -3.67 -11.83 -8.64
C LEU A 23 -2.85 -12.37 -7.46
N PHE A 24 -1.66 -11.83 -7.21
CA PHE A 24 -0.79 -12.30 -6.13
C PHE A 24 -1.45 -12.24 -4.75
N PRO A 25 -2.09 -11.13 -4.31
CA PRO A 25 -2.86 -11.11 -3.05
C PRO A 25 -3.97 -12.15 -2.96
N VAL A 26 -4.67 -12.42 -4.06
CA VAL A 26 -5.73 -13.43 -4.11
C VAL A 26 -5.15 -14.84 -3.97
N VAL A 27 -4.05 -15.13 -4.69
CA VAL A 27 -3.33 -16.40 -4.58
C VAL A 27 -2.77 -16.59 -3.16
N PHE A 28 -2.19 -15.53 -2.59
CA PHE A 28 -1.66 -15.50 -1.23
C PHE A 28 -2.77 -15.81 -0.21
N TYR A 29 -3.93 -15.18 -0.35
CA TYR A 29 -5.11 -15.46 0.47
C TYR A 29 -5.54 -16.93 0.39
N VAL A 30 -5.69 -17.46 -0.82
CA VAL A 30 -6.09 -18.87 -1.03
C VAL A 30 -5.05 -19.82 -0.43
N PHE A 31 -3.76 -19.49 -0.57
CA PHE A 31 -2.67 -20.24 0.03
C PHE A 31 -2.79 -20.26 1.56
N PHE A 32 -2.98 -19.11 2.21
CA PHE A 32 -3.12 -19.06 3.67
C PHE A 32 -4.36 -19.77 4.17
N ILE A 33 -5.52 -19.64 3.52
CA ILE A 33 -6.70 -20.40 3.96
C ILE A 33 -6.50 -21.91 3.85
N LYS A 34 -5.80 -22.39 2.81
CA LYS A 34 -5.52 -23.82 2.66
C LYS A 34 -4.45 -24.31 3.64
N GLN A 35 -3.41 -23.50 3.88
CA GLN A 35 -2.29 -23.86 4.75
C GLN A 35 -2.63 -23.66 6.23
N LEU A 36 -3.33 -22.59 6.60
CA LEU A 36 -3.71 -22.29 7.98
C LEU A 36 -4.94 -23.07 8.46
N LYS A 37 -5.67 -23.75 7.57
CA LYS A 37 -6.56 -24.85 7.98
C LYS A 37 -5.81 -25.97 8.73
N PHE A 38 -4.49 -26.09 8.56
CA PHE A 38 -3.66 -26.94 9.42
C PHE A 38 -3.33 -26.30 10.79
N VAL A 39 -3.64 -25.01 10.99
CA VAL A 39 -3.21 -24.20 12.16
C VAL A 39 -4.41 -23.64 12.98
N ASN A 40 -5.65 -24.07 12.70
CA ASN A 40 -6.86 -23.69 13.48
C ASN A 40 -7.12 -22.17 13.62
N THR A 41 -6.80 -21.36 12.61
CA THR A 41 -7.31 -19.97 12.55
C THR A 41 -8.60 -19.93 11.74
N ASP A 42 -9.74 -19.79 12.44
CA ASP A 42 -11.08 -19.74 11.85
C ASP A 42 -11.44 -18.37 11.22
N ASP A 43 -10.60 -17.34 11.39
CA ASP A 43 -10.90 -15.99 10.91
C ASP A 43 -10.43 -15.73 9.47
N SER A 44 -11.26 -16.21 8.54
CA SER A 44 -11.18 -15.93 7.09
C SER A 44 -11.12 -14.42 6.77
N GLY A 45 -11.80 -13.58 7.57
CA GLY A 45 -11.83 -12.13 7.42
C GLY A 45 -10.47 -11.48 7.69
N MET A 46 -9.83 -11.89 8.79
CA MET A 46 -8.49 -11.45 9.14
C MET A 46 -7.46 -11.78 8.04
N ILE A 47 -7.49 -13.02 7.53
CA ILE A 47 -6.56 -13.47 6.48
C ILE A 47 -6.78 -12.68 5.18
N ALA A 48 -8.03 -12.35 4.85
CA ALA A 48 -8.37 -11.54 3.67
C ALA A 48 -7.80 -10.12 3.78
N LEU A 49 -7.99 -9.46 4.93
CA LEU A 49 -7.48 -8.10 5.16
C LEU A 49 -5.95 -8.06 5.19
N PHE A 50 -5.32 -9.05 5.83
CA PHE A 50 -3.87 -9.19 5.82
C PHE A 50 -3.34 -9.39 4.39
N SER A 51 -3.97 -10.25 3.59
CA SER A 51 -3.57 -10.47 2.19
C SER A 51 -3.80 -9.22 1.33
N ALA A 52 -4.89 -8.50 1.56
CA ALA A 52 -5.17 -7.22 0.89
C ALA A 52 -4.13 -6.14 1.26
N MET A 53 -3.65 -6.11 2.49
CA MET A 53 -2.57 -5.21 2.94
C MET A 53 -1.29 -5.43 2.13
N PHE A 54 -0.89 -6.69 1.91
CA PHE A 54 0.25 -7.01 1.03
C PHE A 54 0.05 -6.47 -0.39
N GLY A 55 -1.16 -6.62 -0.94
CA GLY A 55 -1.50 -6.10 -2.27
C GLY A 55 -1.41 -4.58 -2.35
N ILE A 56 -2.01 -3.88 -1.39
CA ILE A 56 -2.03 -2.41 -1.34
C ILE A 56 -0.61 -1.86 -1.15
N ALA A 57 0.17 -2.43 -0.22
CA ALA A 57 1.56 -2.03 0.00
C ALA A 57 2.44 -2.31 -1.23
N GLY A 58 2.27 -3.47 -1.89
CA GLY A 58 2.99 -3.80 -3.12
C GLY A 58 2.62 -2.90 -4.29
N SER A 59 1.34 -2.54 -4.39
CA SER A 59 0.84 -1.58 -5.39
C SER A 59 1.52 -0.22 -5.24
N GLY A 60 1.58 0.32 -4.02
CA GLY A 60 2.20 1.62 -3.72
C GLY A 60 3.73 1.61 -3.77
N LEU A 61 4.38 0.70 -3.06
CA LEU A 61 5.83 0.72 -2.89
C LEU A 61 6.59 0.16 -4.08
N ASN A 62 6.03 -0.82 -4.79
CA ASN A 62 6.73 -1.47 -5.89
C ASN A 62 6.28 -0.97 -7.26
N THR A 63 5.00 -1.04 -7.59
CA THR A 63 4.56 -0.68 -8.95
C THR A 63 4.45 0.83 -9.14
N PHE A 64 3.82 1.52 -8.19
CA PHE A 64 3.58 2.95 -8.29
C PHE A 64 4.87 3.77 -8.22
N SER A 65 5.80 3.41 -7.32
CA SER A 65 7.12 4.07 -7.24
C SER A 65 7.89 4.00 -8.57
N GLN A 66 7.93 2.82 -9.21
CA GLN A 66 8.56 2.64 -10.53
C GLN A 66 7.85 3.45 -11.60
N LYS A 67 6.51 3.45 -11.61
CA LYS A 67 5.72 4.26 -12.56
C LYS A 67 6.06 5.75 -12.42
N VAL A 68 6.04 6.28 -11.19
CA VAL A 68 6.37 7.68 -10.91
C VAL A 68 7.80 7.99 -11.37
N SER A 69 8.77 7.09 -11.13
CA SER A 69 10.15 7.31 -11.56
C SER A 69 10.34 7.28 -13.08
N LYS A 70 9.56 6.52 -13.83
CA LYS A 70 9.60 6.52 -15.30
C LYS A 70 8.98 7.78 -15.87
N ASP A 71 7.87 8.18 -15.28
CA ASP A 71 7.06 9.29 -15.77
C ASP A 71 7.65 10.66 -15.39
N LYS A 72 8.44 10.76 -14.30
CA LYS A 72 8.89 12.05 -13.74
C LYS A 72 9.62 12.95 -14.74
N ASP A 73 10.48 12.40 -15.60
CA ASP A 73 11.25 13.20 -16.55
C ASP A 73 10.39 13.70 -17.71
N TYR A 74 9.44 12.87 -18.17
CA TYR A 74 8.47 13.23 -19.20
C TYR A 74 7.54 14.37 -18.73
N PHE A 75 6.96 14.25 -17.54
CA PHE A 75 6.08 15.29 -17.00
C PHE A 75 6.83 16.57 -16.63
N ARG A 76 8.12 16.50 -16.29
CA ARG A 76 8.96 17.68 -16.08
C ARG A 76 9.19 18.48 -17.36
N ILE A 77 9.35 17.80 -18.50
CA ILE A 77 9.44 18.45 -19.81
C ILE A 77 8.07 19.04 -20.19
N MET A 78 7.00 18.29 -19.93
CA MET A 78 5.63 18.72 -20.21
C MET A 78 5.23 19.96 -19.40
N ASP A 79 5.64 20.07 -18.13
CA ASP A 79 5.39 21.24 -17.26
C ASP A 79 6.00 22.54 -17.82
N LYS A 80 7.06 22.44 -18.65
CA LYS A 80 7.69 23.59 -19.32
C LYS A 80 7.03 23.99 -20.64
N ILE A 81 6.31 23.07 -21.27
CA ILE A 81 5.84 23.21 -22.68
C ILE A 81 4.31 23.21 -22.77
N SER A 82 3.61 22.70 -21.74
CA SER A 82 2.17 22.50 -21.69
C SER A 82 1.57 23.13 -20.43
N PRO A 83 0.30 23.58 -20.45
CA PRO A 83 -0.41 24.03 -19.24
C PRO A 83 -0.68 22.89 -18.23
N TYR A 84 -0.29 21.65 -18.53
CA TYR A 84 -0.46 20.52 -17.62
C TYR A 84 0.63 20.54 -16.54
N SER A 85 0.29 21.12 -15.40
CA SER A 85 1.22 21.26 -14.28
C SER A 85 1.56 19.91 -13.64
N TYR A 86 2.80 19.76 -13.21
CA TYR A 86 3.28 18.62 -12.42
C TYR A 86 2.39 18.29 -11.20
N ALA A 87 1.78 19.29 -10.56
CA ALA A 87 0.86 19.08 -9.44
C ALA A 87 -0.44 18.34 -9.84
N HIS A 88 -0.95 18.56 -11.06
CA HIS A 88 -2.13 17.85 -11.57
C HIS A 88 -1.82 16.39 -11.86
N TYR A 89 -0.64 16.11 -12.44
CA TYR A 89 -0.17 14.73 -12.61
C TYR A 89 -0.11 13.98 -11.27
N MET A 90 0.43 14.62 -10.23
CA MET A 90 0.52 14.03 -8.89
C MET A 90 -0.86 13.68 -8.34
N PHE A 91 -1.81 14.60 -8.44
CA PHE A 91 -3.17 14.40 -7.95
C PHE A 91 -3.88 13.27 -8.69
N ASP A 92 -3.81 13.26 -10.03
CA ASP A 92 -4.41 12.20 -10.86
C ASP A 92 -3.77 10.83 -10.57
N SER A 93 -2.46 10.81 -10.31
CA SER A 93 -1.71 9.60 -9.97
C SER A 93 -2.13 9.02 -8.61
N VAL A 94 -2.30 9.86 -7.60
CA VAL A 94 -2.80 9.47 -6.28
C VAL A 94 -4.23 8.93 -6.38
N LEU A 95 -5.12 9.62 -7.12
CA LEU A 95 -6.49 9.17 -7.32
C LEU A 95 -6.57 7.82 -8.04
N ALA A 96 -5.81 7.65 -9.13
CA ALA A 96 -5.72 6.38 -9.83
C ALA A 96 -5.23 5.27 -8.90
N GLN A 97 -4.23 5.55 -8.07
CA GLN A 97 -3.69 4.58 -7.13
C GLN A 97 -4.68 4.19 -6.02
N THR A 98 -5.48 5.14 -5.53
CA THR A 98 -6.57 4.86 -4.59
C THR A 98 -7.63 3.94 -5.19
N ILE A 99 -8.03 4.18 -6.44
CA ILE A 99 -8.98 3.31 -7.17
C ILE A 99 -8.41 1.89 -7.33
N LEU A 100 -7.12 1.78 -7.63
CA LEU A 100 -6.46 0.47 -7.73
C LEU A 100 -6.42 -0.25 -6.38
N ASN A 101 -6.19 0.46 -5.26
CA ASN A 101 -6.25 -0.12 -3.93
C ASN A 101 -7.65 -0.65 -3.58
N ILE A 102 -8.70 0.08 -3.95
CA ILE A 102 -10.10 -0.37 -3.82
C ILE A 102 -10.32 -1.66 -4.64
N LEU A 103 -9.81 -1.72 -5.87
CA LEU A 103 -9.94 -2.90 -6.73
C LEU A 103 -9.21 -4.12 -6.15
N ILE A 104 -8.03 -3.94 -5.57
CA ILE A 104 -7.27 -5.01 -4.90
C ILE A 104 -8.06 -5.55 -3.72
N LEU A 105 -8.53 -4.66 -2.84
CA LEU A 105 -9.34 -5.03 -1.67
C LEU A 105 -10.60 -5.78 -2.11
N PHE A 106 -11.33 -5.24 -3.08
CA PHE A 106 -12.53 -5.87 -3.63
C PHE A 106 -12.25 -7.28 -4.18
N SER A 107 -11.16 -7.45 -4.92
CA SER A 107 -10.77 -8.74 -5.50
C SER A 107 -10.46 -9.79 -4.41
N VAL A 108 -9.76 -9.38 -3.34
CA VAL A 108 -9.46 -10.26 -2.21
C VAL A 108 -10.70 -10.57 -1.38
N THR A 109 -11.57 -9.60 -1.11
CA THR A 109 -12.85 -9.82 -0.42
C THR A 109 -13.73 -10.77 -1.22
N LEU A 110 -13.83 -10.60 -2.54
CA LEU A 110 -14.60 -11.48 -3.42
C LEU A 110 -14.09 -12.93 -3.35
N ALA A 111 -12.77 -13.11 -3.44
CA ALA A 111 -12.15 -14.42 -3.25
C ALA A 111 -12.45 -14.99 -1.85
N GLY A 112 -12.51 -14.13 -0.84
CA GLY A 112 -12.83 -14.53 0.52
C GLY A 112 -14.25 -15.01 0.72
N VAL A 113 -15.23 -14.34 0.12
CA VAL A 113 -16.63 -14.75 0.14
C VAL A 113 -16.82 -16.06 -0.62
N LEU A 114 -16.23 -16.19 -1.81
CA LEU A 114 -16.42 -17.35 -2.69
C LEU A 114 -15.69 -18.61 -2.21
N ILE A 115 -14.47 -18.48 -1.70
CA ILE A 115 -13.59 -19.63 -1.38
C ILE A 115 -13.48 -19.83 0.13
N GLY A 116 -13.36 -18.73 0.88
CA GLY A 116 -13.05 -18.75 2.31
C GLY A 116 -14.27 -18.73 3.23
N LYS A 117 -15.50 -18.75 2.71
CA LYS A 117 -16.75 -18.57 3.47
C LYS A 117 -16.74 -17.31 4.36
N LEU A 118 -16.05 -16.26 3.92
CA LEU A 118 -15.97 -15.00 4.64
C LEU A 118 -17.36 -14.37 4.76
N ASN A 119 -17.77 -14.04 5.99
CA ASN A 119 -18.99 -13.28 6.24
C ASN A 119 -18.65 -11.79 6.33
N VAL A 120 -19.24 -10.98 5.45
CA VAL A 120 -18.98 -9.54 5.39
C VAL A 120 -19.79 -8.85 6.49
N THR A 121 -19.18 -8.70 7.66
CA THR A 121 -19.78 -8.01 8.82
C THR A 121 -19.46 -6.52 8.81
N GLY A 122 -20.19 -5.74 9.63
CA GLY A 122 -19.90 -4.31 9.81
C GLY A 122 -18.49 -4.04 10.37
N SER A 123 -17.97 -4.93 11.23
CA SER A 123 -16.59 -4.87 11.73
C SER A 123 -15.59 -5.03 10.57
N TYR A 124 -15.78 -6.03 9.71
CA TYR A 124 -14.93 -6.25 8.54
C TYR A 124 -14.89 -5.02 7.63
N LEU A 125 -16.04 -4.41 7.34
CA LEU A 125 -16.12 -3.20 6.51
C LEU A 125 -15.44 -1.99 7.16
N SER A 126 -15.51 -1.87 8.49
CA SER A 126 -14.85 -0.78 9.21
C SER A 126 -13.32 -0.92 9.12
N ILE A 127 -12.80 -2.13 9.34
CA ILE A 127 -11.36 -2.41 9.28
C ILE A 127 -10.84 -2.35 7.83
N SER A 128 -11.67 -2.74 6.85
CA SER A 128 -11.32 -2.63 5.43
C SER A 128 -11.26 -1.17 4.96
N SER A 129 -12.15 -0.30 5.45
CA SER A 129 -12.08 1.14 5.25
C SER A 129 -10.80 1.74 5.86
N LEU A 130 -10.45 1.33 7.08
CA LEU A 130 -9.19 1.71 7.73
C LEU A 130 -7.97 1.27 6.90
N LEU A 131 -8.03 0.09 6.27
CA LEU A 131 -6.96 -0.39 5.39
C LEU A 131 -6.80 0.49 4.15
N LEU A 132 -7.89 0.94 3.53
CA LEU A 132 -7.83 1.89 2.42
C LEU A 132 -7.24 3.22 2.85
N TYR A 133 -7.61 3.69 4.05
CA TYR A 133 -7.01 4.89 4.64
C TYR A 133 -5.50 4.70 4.88
N PHE A 134 -5.10 3.56 5.43
CA PHE A 134 -3.70 3.19 5.57
C PHE A 134 -2.99 3.07 4.22
N GLY A 135 -3.70 2.69 3.16
CA GLY A 135 -3.20 2.68 1.78
C GLY A 135 -2.59 4.01 1.35
N PHE A 136 -3.11 5.15 1.80
CA PHE A 136 -2.54 6.47 1.47
C PHE A 136 -1.09 6.62 1.96
N TYR A 137 -0.74 6.03 3.10
CA TYR A 137 0.64 6.04 3.57
C TYR A 137 1.59 5.40 2.54
N TYR A 138 1.23 4.24 1.99
CA TYR A 138 2.02 3.58 0.96
C TYR A 138 2.05 4.34 -0.37
N ILE A 139 0.97 5.05 -0.72
CA ILE A 139 0.96 5.92 -1.91
C ILE A 139 1.98 7.04 -1.75
N VAL A 140 1.98 7.72 -0.60
CA VAL A 140 2.89 8.85 -0.33
C VAL A 140 4.35 8.39 -0.30
N ILE A 141 4.64 7.28 0.40
CA ILE A 141 6.01 6.73 0.43
C ILE A 141 6.42 6.24 -0.97
N GLY A 142 5.54 5.56 -1.70
CA GLY A 142 5.79 5.12 -3.07
C GLY A 142 6.11 6.30 -4.00
N PHE A 143 5.39 7.42 -3.84
CA PHE A 143 5.66 8.65 -4.57
C PHE A 143 7.02 9.26 -4.20
N LEU A 144 7.35 9.35 -2.92
CA LEU A 144 8.66 9.81 -2.45
C LEU A 144 9.79 8.98 -3.07
N LEU A 145 9.68 7.65 -3.02
CA LEU A 145 10.66 6.75 -3.62
C LEU A 145 10.79 6.98 -5.13
N GLY A 146 9.65 7.09 -5.83
CA GLY A 146 9.60 7.34 -7.28
C GLY A 146 10.21 8.67 -7.70
N THR A 147 10.09 9.71 -6.87
CA THR A 147 10.69 11.02 -7.15
C THR A 147 12.20 11.04 -6.89
N VAL A 148 12.64 10.44 -5.78
CA VAL A 148 14.05 10.44 -5.33
C VAL A 148 14.92 9.51 -6.17
N PHE A 149 14.51 8.25 -6.35
CA PHE A 149 15.33 7.23 -7.01
C PHE A 149 15.09 7.18 -8.51
N ASN A 150 16.07 6.68 -9.26
CA ASN A 150 15.96 6.47 -10.71
C ASN A 150 15.28 5.12 -11.01
N ASP A 151 14.80 4.97 -12.25
CA ASP A 151 14.03 3.78 -12.66
C ASP A 151 14.84 2.49 -12.49
N GLU A 152 16.12 2.50 -12.89
CA GLU A 152 17.02 1.36 -12.71
C GLU A 152 17.18 0.97 -11.24
N THR A 153 17.35 1.94 -10.34
CA THR A 153 17.49 1.69 -8.90
C THR A 153 16.21 1.10 -8.33
N LEU A 154 15.05 1.65 -8.70
CA LEU A 154 13.77 1.13 -8.22
C LEU A 154 13.42 -0.22 -8.84
N ALA A 155 13.84 -0.52 -10.07
CA ALA A 155 13.64 -1.83 -10.67
C ALA A 155 14.27 -2.96 -9.83
N SER A 156 15.39 -2.68 -9.16
CA SER A 156 16.09 -3.63 -8.29
C SER A 156 15.72 -3.50 -6.80
N ALA A 157 15.52 -2.29 -6.29
CA ALA A 157 15.37 -2.03 -4.86
C ALA A 157 13.92 -2.02 -4.37
N SER A 158 12.93 -1.79 -5.24
CA SER A 158 11.54 -1.60 -4.81
C SER A 158 10.94 -2.85 -4.15
N MET A 159 11.29 -4.04 -4.64
CA MET A 159 10.86 -5.32 -4.05
C MET A 159 11.50 -5.57 -2.68
N PRO A 160 12.83 -5.48 -2.51
CA PRO A 160 13.45 -5.52 -1.18
C PRO A 160 12.88 -4.50 -0.19
N ILE A 161 12.65 -3.26 -0.62
CA ILE A 161 12.04 -2.21 0.20
C ILE A 161 10.62 -2.61 0.61
N PHE A 162 9.82 -3.09 -0.33
CA PHE A 162 8.49 -3.62 -0.05
C PHE A 162 8.54 -4.73 1.01
N PHE A 163 9.39 -5.74 0.85
CA PHE A 163 9.51 -6.83 1.81
C PHE A 163 9.97 -6.35 3.19
N LEU A 164 10.90 -5.39 3.25
CA LEU A 164 11.33 -4.79 4.51
C LEU A 164 10.16 -4.10 5.22
N PHE A 165 9.39 -3.28 4.49
CA PHE A 165 8.18 -2.64 5.02
C PHE A 165 7.17 -3.68 5.49
N MET A 166 6.93 -4.75 4.73
CA MET A 166 6.01 -5.79 5.16
C MET A 166 6.52 -6.50 6.42
N MET A 167 7.81 -6.80 6.52
CA MET A 167 8.39 -7.42 7.72
C MET A 167 8.24 -6.55 8.98
N LEU A 168 8.36 -5.23 8.82
CA LEU A 168 8.12 -4.26 9.89
C LEU A 168 6.63 -4.11 10.23
N ASN A 169 5.74 -4.42 9.28
CA ASN A 169 4.29 -4.40 9.47
C ASN A 169 3.72 -5.78 9.83
N ILE A 170 4.50 -6.85 10.03
CA ILE A 170 3.97 -8.16 10.48
C ILE A 170 4.17 -8.27 11.99
N THR A 171 3.09 -8.08 12.74
CA THR A 171 3.13 -8.15 14.21
C THR A 171 3.08 -9.61 14.69
N PRO A 172 3.77 -9.98 15.79
CA PRO A 172 3.86 -11.37 16.27
C PRO A 172 2.50 -12.00 16.56
N ASN A 173 1.52 -11.18 16.93
CA ASN A 173 0.21 -11.66 17.34
C ASN A 173 -0.67 -12.14 16.17
N ILE A 174 -0.35 -11.81 14.91
CA ILE A 174 -1.06 -12.35 13.72
C ILE A 174 -0.64 -13.79 13.45
N MET A 175 0.61 -14.15 13.74
CA MET A 175 1.11 -15.52 13.67
C MET A 175 1.42 -15.99 15.08
N THR A 176 0.38 -16.44 15.78
CA THR A 176 0.40 -16.97 17.17
C THR A 176 1.52 -17.95 17.49
N THR A 177 2.17 -18.53 16.46
CA THR A 177 3.27 -19.49 16.57
C THR A 177 4.68 -18.87 16.64
N LEU A 178 4.87 -17.61 16.23
CA LEU A 178 6.20 -16.99 16.14
C LEU A 178 6.41 -15.93 17.24
N LYS A 179 7.04 -16.33 18.36
CA LYS A 179 7.57 -15.37 19.33
C LYS A 179 8.72 -14.59 18.68
N MET A 180 8.43 -13.40 18.16
CA MET A 180 9.50 -12.50 17.71
C MET A 180 10.26 -11.94 18.92
N PRO A 181 11.57 -11.68 18.78
CA PRO A 181 12.35 -10.96 19.79
C PRO A 181 11.74 -9.60 20.14
N ASP A 182 11.77 -9.22 21.42
CA ASP A 182 11.19 -7.96 21.94
C ASP A 182 11.76 -6.71 21.26
N ILE A 183 13.02 -6.80 20.81
CA ILE A 183 13.68 -5.74 20.04
C ILE A 183 12.94 -5.47 18.73
N ILE A 184 12.53 -6.51 18.01
CA ILE A 184 11.80 -6.37 16.75
C ILE A 184 10.43 -5.75 17.02
N VAL A 185 9.72 -6.23 18.04
CA VAL A 185 8.40 -5.68 18.42
C VAL A 185 8.50 -4.20 18.78
N THR A 186 9.58 -3.80 19.46
CA THR A 186 9.82 -2.40 19.83
C THR A 186 10.04 -1.52 18.60
N ILE A 187 10.78 -2.01 17.60
CA ILE A 187 10.94 -1.33 16.31
C ILE A 187 9.61 -1.23 15.57
N GLN A 188 8.83 -2.31 15.55
CA GLN A 188 7.54 -2.35 14.85
C GLN A 188 6.53 -1.35 15.42
N LYS A 189 6.54 -1.09 16.73
CA LYS A 189 5.68 -0.08 17.39
C LYS A 189 5.89 1.34 16.89
N PHE A 190 7.04 1.64 16.27
CA PHE A 190 7.23 2.91 15.60
C PHE A 190 6.40 2.99 14.31
N PHE A 191 6.18 1.89 13.60
CA PHE A 191 5.51 1.92 12.31
C PHE A 191 3.99 1.90 12.43
N PRO A 192 3.27 2.62 11.54
CA PRO A 192 1.81 2.70 11.58
C PRO A 192 1.10 1.36 11.40
N GLY A 193 1.70 0.39 10.69
CA GLY A 193 1.04 -0.91 10.47
C GLY A 193 0.98 -1.79 11.72
N TYR A 194 1.80 -1.55 12.76
CA TYR A 194 1.61 -2.20 14.05
C TYR A 194 0.22 -1.90 14.64
N TYR A 195 -0.19 -0.63 14.59
CA TYR A 195 -1.50 -0.21 15.10
C TYR A 195 -2.66 -0.72 14.25
N TYR A 196 -2.47 -0.84 12.93
CA TYR A 196 -3.46 -1.48 12.06
C TYR A 196 -3.66 -2.96 12.43
N ASN A 197 -2.58 -3.70 12.70
CA ASN A 197 -2.67 -5.10 13.10
C ASN A 197 -3.33 -5.28 14.47
N GLU A 198 -3.08 -4.37 15.40
CA GLU A 198 -3.75 -4.39 16.71
C GLU A 198 -5.27 -4.22 16.56
N VAL A 199 -5.73 -3.39 15.61
CA VAL A 199 -7.16 -3.29 15.26
C VAL A 199 -7.68 -4.60 14.68
N LEU A 200 -6.91 -5.22 13.79
CA LEU A 200 -7.27 -6.48 13.15
C LEU A 200 -7.48 -7.61 14.18
N LEU A 201 -6.63 -7.64 15.22
CA LEU A 201 -6.64 -8.68 16.26
C LEU A 201 -7.68 -8.45 17.35
N HIS A 202 -7.81 -7.21 17.83
CA HIS A 202 -8.64 -6.90 18.99
C HIS A 202 -10.02 -6.37 18.63
N GLN A 203 -10.18 -5.78 17.44
CA GLN A 203 -11.43 -5.22 16.92
C GLN A 203 -12.15 -4.25 17.88
N THR A 204 -11.39 -3.53 18.73
CA THR A 204 -11.96 -2.58 19.69
C THR A 204 -12.00 -1.14 19.13
N PRO A 205 -12.99 -0.33 19.53
CA PRO A 205 -13.08 1.07 19.10
C PRO A 205 -11.86 1.93 19.49
N GLU A 206 -11.28 1.68 20.67
CA GLU A 206 -10.10 2.41 21.16
C GLU A 206 -8.88 2.21 20.25
N LYS A 207 -8.61 0.96 19.87
CA LYS A 207 -7.52 0.62 18.95
C LYS A 207 -7.77 1.20 17.57
N PHE A 208 -9.04 1.20 17.13
CA PHE A 208 -9.43 1.78 15.85
C PHE A 208 -9.11 3.29 15.80
N LEU A 209 -9.50 4.03 16.83
CA LEU A 209 -9.21 5.46 16.93
C LEU A 209 -7.71 5.73 17.02
N GLN A 210 -6.98 4.95 17.81
CA GLN A 210 -5.53 5.04 17.91
C GLN A 210 -4.85 4.82 16.55
N ALA A 211 -5.25 3.79 15.81
CA ALA A 211 -4.72 3.51 14.49
C ALA A 211 -4.99 4.66 13.51
N CYS A 212 -6.22 5.19 13.48
CA CYS A 212 -6.55 6.37 12.68
C CYS A 212 -5.61 7.53 12.95
N LEU A 213 -5.45 7.92 14.22
CA LEU A 213 -4.59 9.04 14.62
C LEU A 213 -3.13 8.83 14.22
N VAL A 214 -2.58 7.65 14.49
CA VAL A 214 -1.19 7.33 14.14
C VAL A 214 -1.00 7.36 12.63
N ILE A 215 -1.90 6.74 11.86
CA ILE A 215 -1.84 6.74 10.40
C ILE A 215 -1.91 8.18 9.87
N THR A 216 -2.80 9.03 10.39
CA THR A 216 -2.90 10.45 9.98
C THR A 216 -1.58 11.18 10.20
N ILE A 217 -0.96 11.02 11.37
CA ILE A 217 0.34 11.63 11.68
C ILE A 217 1.40 11.17 10.68
N TYR A 218 1.48 9.86 10.41
CA TYR A 218 2.47 9.30 9.48
C TYR A 218 2.25 9.75 8.03
N VAL A 219 1.00 9.81 7.58
CA VAL A 219 0.66 10.34 6.24
C VAL A 219 1.06 11.82 6.15
N PHE A 220 0.82 12.62 7.18
CA PHE A 220 1.20 14.03 7.21
C PHE A 220 2.72 14.23 7.22
N ILE A 221 3.45 13.48 8.05
CA ILE A 221 4.92 13.50 8.09
C ILE A 221 5.49 13.06 6.74
N ALA A 222 5.04 11.93 6.19
CA ALA A 222 5.51 11.45 4.90
C ALA A 222 5.17 12.44 3.77
N GLY A 223 3.98 13.06 3.82
CA GLY A 223 3.53 14.05 2.84
C GLY A 223 4.37 15.32 2.87
N THR A 224 4.64 15.86 4.06
CA THR A 224 5.49 17.06 4.23
C THR A 224 6.92 16.80 3.77
N ILE A 225 7.52 15.66 4.15
CA ILE A 225 8.84 15.24 3.67
C ILE A 225 8.84 15.17 2.14
N THR A 226 7.81 14.57 1.54
CA THR A 226 7.67 14.45 0.09
C THR A 226 7.65 15.81 -0.60
N VAL A 227 6.89 16.77 -0.08
CA VAL A 227 6.82 18.13 -0.64
C VAL A 227 8.17 18.85 -0.52
N ILE A 228 8.84 18.75 0.63
CA ILE A 228 10.14 19.39 0.88
C ILE A 228 11.20 18.82 -0.06
N VAL A 229 11.32 17.49 -0.13
CA VAL A 229 12.29 16.81 -0.99
C VAL A 229 12.06 17.16 -2.45
N ASN A 230 10.81 17.18 -2.90
CA ASN A 230 10.48 17.53 -4.28
C ASN A 230 10.87 18.99 -4.59
N LYS A 231 10.60 19.92 -3.67
CA LYS A 231 11.01 21.33 -3.82
C LYS A 231 12.53 21.48 -3.88
N LEU A 232 13.29 20.76 -3.03
CA LEU A 232 14.76 20.77 -3.04
C LEU A 232 15.33 20.20 -4.35
N LEU A 233 14.77 19.10 -4.84
CA LEU A 233 15.18 18.49 -6.12
C LEU A 233 14.89 19.39 -7.33
N GLN A 234 13.85 20.23 -7.25
CA GLN A 234 13.56 21.22 -8.30
C GLN A 234 14.55 22.39 -8.27
N ILE A 235 15.03 22.81 -7.09
CA ILE A 235 16.01 23.90 -6.94
C ILE A 235 17.39 23.44 -7.42
N ASN A 236 17.89 22.31 -6.93
CA ASN A 236 19.25 21.82 -7.19
C ASN A 236 19.51 21.34 -8.63
N ARG A 237 18.49 21.43 -9.51
CA ARG A 237 18.56 21.05 -10.93
C ARG A 237 18.29 22.23 -11.87
N ARG A 238 18.18 23.45 -11.33
CA ARG A 238 18.10 24.72 -12.08
C ARG A 238 19.46 25.42 -12.19
N ASP A 239 20.44 25.00 -11.39
CA ASP A 239 21.85 25.33 -11.49
C ASP A 239 22.59 24.28 -12.34
#